data_AF-A0A7V9FQ16-F1
#
_entry.id   AF-A0A7V9FQ16-F1
#
_cell.length_a   1.000
_cell.length_b   1.000
_cell.length_c   1.000
_cell.angle_alpha   90.00
_cell.angle_beta   90.00
_cell.angle_gamma   90.00
#
_symmetry.space_group_name_H-M   'P 1'
#
loop_
_entity.id
_entity.type
_entity.pdbx_description
1 polymer ?
#
loop_
_entity_poly.entity_id
_entity_poly.type
_entity_poly.pdbx_seq_one_letter_code
_entity_poly.pdbx_strand_id
1 'polypeptide(L)'
;MSRLVLAALSLTVFSAGASAQAAPTDVKVMTRNVYLGADLGPGVRASSLPELVNAAGTILNEVDANRFPTRAKGLAAEILKNRPDLVGLQEAALWRTQPCSKNPLPPSATTVRYDSIKLLLAQLNKGAKRYRLVVAKPEFDFEIWANTDGNAATAGPGCPAGSEINGRLTMRDAILVRLGAGVSTSKAKSGTFKTLLQVRPAGVPVDVTRGWTSV
;
A
#
# COMPACT_ATOMS: atom_id res chain seq x y z
N MET A 1 1.34 46.89 -75.57
CA MET A 1 0.97 47.07 -74.14
C MET A 1 -0.56 47.05 -74.13
N SER A 2 -1.32 46.13 -73.53
CA SER A 2 -1.18 45.31 -72.32
C SER A 2 -2.00 44.03 -72.47
N ARG A 3 -1.56 42.92 -71.86
CA ARG A 3 -2.34 41.67 -71.72
C ARG A 3 -3.07 41.69 -70.38
N LEU A 4 -4.40 41.59 -70.38
CA LEU A 4 -5.18 41.30 -69.17
C LEU A 4 -5.09 39.80 -68.88
N VAL A 5 -4.63 39.45 -67.68
CA VAL A 5 -4.70 38.10 -67.13
C VAL A 5 -5.88 38.05 -66.16
N LEU A 6 -6.91 37.27 -66.50
CA LEU A 6 -8.01 36.94 -65.58
C LEU A 6 -7.55 35.80 -64.66
N ALA A 7 -7.38 36.08 -63.38
CA ALA A 7 -7.16 35.07 -62.35
C ALA A 7 -8.52 34.52 -61.89
N ALA A 8 -8.79 33.24 -62.17
CA ALA A 8 -9.97 32.55 -61.66
C ALA A 8 -9.71 32.11 -60.21
N LEU A 9 -10.43 32.71 -59.25
CA LEU A 9 -10.44 32.29 -57.85
C LEU A 9 -11.28 31.02 -57.72
N SER A 10 -10.64 29.89 -57.42
CA SER A 10 -11.30 28.64 -57.07
C SER A 10 -11.59 28.65 -55.56
N LEU A 11 -12.87 28.72 -55.18
CA LEU A 11 -13.31 28.54 -53.80
C LEU A 11 -13.25 27.05 -53.44
N THR A 12 -12.24 26.64 -52.68
CA THR A 12 -12.21 25.34 -52.02
C THR A 12 -13.02 25.41 -50.72
N VAL A 13 -14.18 24.77 -50.71
CA VAL A 13 -14.99 24.60 -49.50
C VAL A 13 -14.32 23.55 -48.61
N PHE A 14 -13.61 24.00 -47.58
CA PHE A 14 -13.15 23.11 -46.51
C PHE A 14 -14.36 22.77 -45.63
N SER A 15 -14.89 21.56 -45.79
CA SER A 15 -15.78 20.97 -44.81
C SER A 15 -14.98 20.74 -43.53
N ALA A 16 -15.10 21.65 -42.56
CA ALA A 16 -14.61 21.42 -41.22
C ALA A 16 -15.41 20.25 -40.63
N GLY A 17 -14.83 19.05 -40.68
CA GLY A 17 -15.36 17.91 -39.97
C GLY A 17 -15.43 18.29 -38.50
N ALA A 18 -16.65 18.44 -37.98
CA ALA A 18 -16.87 18.61 -36.55
C ALA A 18 -16.37 17.34 -35.89
N SER A 19 -15.16 17.39 -35.31
CA SER A 19 -14.69 16.37 -34.39
C SER A 19 -15.70 16.32 -33.26
N ALA A 20 -16.55 15.28 -33.25
CA ALA A 20 -17.44 15.02 -32.13
C ALA A 20 -16.54 14.81 -30.91
N GLN A 21 -16.44 15.83 -30.07
CA GLN A 21 -15.71 15.75 -28.81
C GLN A 21 -16.39 14.63 -28.01
N ALA A 22 -15.68 13.52 -27.79
CA ALA A 22 -16.19 12.42 -26.99
C ALA A 22 -16.70 12.97 -25.66
N ALA A 23 -17.93 12.62 -25.30
CA ALA A 23 -18.51 13.06 -24.03
C ALA A 23 -17.55 12.69 -22.87
N PRO A 24 -17.40 13.55 -21.86
CA PRO A 24 -16.55 13.25 -20.72
C PRO A 24 -16.94 11.90 -20.11
N THR A 25 -15.98 10.98 -20.00
CA THR A 25 -16.19 9.73 -19.29
C THR A 25 -15.99 9.98 -17.79
N ASP A 26 -17.04 9.83 -17.01
CA ASP A 26 -16.94 9.91 -15.55
C ASP A 26 -16.10 8.73 -15.02
N VAL A 27 -15.08 9.05 -14.22
CA VAL A 27 -14.24 8.06 -13.53
C VAL A 27 -14.66 8.00 -12.06
N LYS A 28 -15.15 6.85 -11.60
CA LYS A 28 -15.54 6.66 -10.21
C LYS A 28 -14.33 6.23 -9.38
N VAL A 29 -13.95 7.04 -8.39
CA VAL A 29 -12.83 6.74 -7.49
C VAL A 29 -13.30 6.42 -6.08
N MET A 30 -12.55 5.57 -5.38
CA MET A 30 -12.75 5.23 -3.97
C MET A 30 -11.42 5.34 -3.22
N THR A 31 -11.45 5.84 -1.99
CA THR A 31 -10.31 5.78 -1.07
C THR A 31 -10.67 4.88 0.12
N ARG A 32 -9.73 4.06 0.59
CA ARG A 32 -9.95 3.11 1.67
C ARG A 32 -8.69 2.86 2.50
N ASN A 33 -8.74 3.30 3.75
CA ASN A 33 -7.82 2.82 4.77
C ASN A 33 -8.22 1.38 5.14
N VAL A 34 -7.31 0.43 4.93
CA VAL A 34 -7.57 -0.99 5.21
C VAL A 34 -7.16 -1.42 6.63
N TYR A 35 -6.56 -0.50 7.38
CA TYR A 35 -6.03 -0.65 8.73
C TYR A 35 -4.89 -1.66 8.84
N LEU A 36 -3.72 -1.20 9.28
CA LEU A 36 -2.49 -1.99 9.36
C LEU A 36 -2.59 -3.20 10.29
N GLY A 37 -3.52 -3.17 11.25
CA GLY A 37 -3.94 -4.32 12.04
C GLY A 37 -3.57 -4.31 13.51
N ALA A 38 -2.91 -3.27 14.02
CA ALA A 38 -2.51 -3.13 15.42
C ALA A 38 -2.32 -1.66 15.81
N ASP A 39 -2.29 -1.34 17.10
CA ASP A 39 -1.78 -0.06 17.63
C ASP A 39 -0.25 -0.10 17.74
N LEU A 40 0.43 0.80 17.01
CA LEU A 40 1.89 0.90 17.05
C LEU A 40 2.40 1.78 18.22
N GLY A 41 1.49 2.44 18.93
CA GLY A 41 1.80 3.36 20.03
C GLY A 41 2.76 2.81 21.09
N PRO A 42 2.57 1.57 21.59
CA PRO A 42 3.50 0.96 22.56
C PRO A 42 4.94 0.88 22.04
N GLY A 43 5.12 0.50 20.77
CA GLY A 43 6.45 0.42 20.16
C GLY A 43 7.11 1.79 20.01
N VAL A 44 6.33 2.81 19.63
CA VAL A 44 6.83 4.20 19.49
C VAL A 44 7.28 4.78 20.83
N ARG A 45 6.59 4.44 21.93
CA ARG A 45 6.86 4.96 23.28
C ARG A 45 7.89 4.15 24.07
N ALA A 46 8.29 2.98 23.57
CA ALA A 46 9.26 2.14 24.25
C ALA A 46 10.58 2.89 24.48
N SER A 47 11.08 2.86 25.72
CA SER A 47 12.26 3.60 26.16
C SER A 47 13.53 2.76 26.17
N SER A 48 13.39 1.44 26.07
CA SER A 48 14.49 0.47 26.07
C SER A 48 14.26 -0.66 25.07
N LEU A 49 15.31 -1.42 24.75
CA LEU A 49 15.19 -2.58 23.86
C LEU A 49 14.22 -3.64 24.40
N PRO A 50 14.27 -4.07 25.68
CA PRO A 50 13.30 -5.03 26.20
C PRO A 50 11.84 -4.54 26.12
N GLU A 51 11.58 -3.27 26.41
CA GLU A 51 10.24 -2.69 26.24
C GLU A 51 9.78 -2.73 24.79
N LEU A 52 10.67 -2.40 23.84
CA LEU A 52 10.37 -2.42 22.42
C LEU A 52 10.08 -3.84 21.92
N VAL A 53 10.84 -4.83 22.40
CA VAL A 53 10.64 -6.26 22.07
C VAL A 53 9.31 -6.79 22.60
N ASN A 54 8.94 -6.44 23.83
CA ASN A 54 7.63 -6.79 24.41
C ASN A 54 6.47 -6.08 23.68
N ALA A 55 6.65 -4.81 23.34
CA ALA A 55 5.68 -4.05 22.55
C ALA A 55 5.50 -4.66 21.14
N ALA A 56 6.58 -5.06 20.48
CA ALA A 56 6.53 -5.72 19.18
C ALA A 56 5.78 -7.05 19.23
N GLY A 57 5.94 -7.83 20.30
CA GLY A 57 5.15 -9.04 20.51
C GLY A 57 3.66 -8.77 20.70
N THR A 58 3.31 -7.76 21.50
CA THR A 58 1.91 -7.31 21.66
C THR A 58 1.31 -6.89 20.32
N ILE A 59 2.05 -6.10 19.53
CA ILE A 59 1.65 -5.66 18.19
C ILE A 59 1.41 -6.86 17.27
N LEU A 60 2.30 -7.86 17.24
CA LEU A 60 2.10 -9.06 16.41
C LEU A 60 0.87 -9.86 16.84
N ASN A 61 0.59 -9.95 18.14
CA ASN A 61 -0.61 -10.61 18.65
C ASN A 61 -1.88 -9.86 18.23
N GLU A 62 -1.88 -8.53 18.24
CA GLU A 62 -2.98 -7.72 17.71
C GLU A 62 -3.19 -7.91 16.21
N VAL A 63 -2.09 -7.95 15.42
CA VAL A 63 -2.15 -8.22 13.98
C VAL A 63 -2.87 -9.53 13.67
N ASP A 64 -2.60 -10.59 14.44
CA ASP A 64 -3.29 -11.87 14.32
C ASP A 64 -4.76 -11.77 14.76
N ALA A 65 -5.02 -11.13 15.91
CA ALA A 65 -6.34 -10.97 16.48
C ALA A 65 -7.27 -10.15 15.57
N ASN A 66 -6.72 -9.20 14.79
CA ASN A 66 -7.43 -8.40 13.80
C ASN A 66 -7.98 -9.24 12.62
N ARG A 67 -7.49 -10.47 12.41
CA ARG A 67 -8.03 -11.45 11.44
C ARG A 67 -8.24 -10.86 10.05
N PHE A 68 -7.20 -10.21 9.49
CA PHE A 68 -7.29 -9.54 8.19
C PHE A 68 -7.86 -10.40 7.05
N PRO A 69 -7.56 -11.71 6.91
CA PRO A 69 -8.19 -12.56 5.89
C PRO A 69 -9.73 -12.57 5.93
N THR A 70 -10.32 -12.44 7.12
CA THR A 70 -11.78 -12.31 7.29
C THR A 70 -12.24 -10.91 6.92
N ARG A 71 -11.55 -9.87 7.39
CA ARG A 71 -11.86 -8.46 7.06
C ARG A 71 -11.76 -8.19 5.55
N ALA A 72 -10.81 -8.81 4.85
CA ALA A 72 -10.63 -8.70 3.40
C ALA A 72 -11.89 -9.10 2.62
N LYS A 73 -12.72 -10.03 3.14
CA LYS A 73 -14.00 -10.40 2.52
C LYS A 73 -14.98 -9.24 2.57
N GLY A 74 -15.11 -8.58 3.72
CA GLY A 74 -15.97 -7.41 3.90
C GLY A 74 -15.51 -6.22 3.07
N LEU A 75 -14.21 -5.92 3.08
CA LEU A 75 -13.60 -4.87 2.25
C LEU A 75 -13.82 -5.11 0.75
N ALA A 76 -13.65 -6.36 0.29
CA ALA A 76 -13.93 -6.71 -1.10
C ALA A 76 -15.42 -6.56 -1.44
N ALA A 77 -16.33 -6.99 -0.57
CA ALA A 77 -17.77 -6.83 -0.78
C ALA A 77 -18.17 -5.34 -0.90
N GLU A 78 -17.60 -4.48 -0.07
CA GLU A 78 -17.80 -3.03 -0.13
C GLU A 78 -17.34 -2.44 -1.47
N ILE A 79 -16.12 -2.78 -1.91
CA ILE A 79 -15.57 -2.31 -3.19
C ILE A 79 -16.42 -2.85 -4.36
N LEU A 80 -16.77 -4.14 -4.36
CA LEU A 80 -17.56 -4.77 -5.41
C LEU A 80 -18.98 -4.20 -5.49
N LYS A 81 -19.59 -3.85 -4.36
CA LYS A 81 -20.90 -3.17 -4.32
C LYS A 81 -20.82 -1.78 -4.95
N ASN A 82 -19.79 -1.01 -4.59
CA ASN A 82 -19.64 0.36 -5.05
C ASN A 82 -19.11 0.47 -6.47
N ARG A 83 -18.45 -0.58 -6.98
CA ARG A 83 -17.99 -0.64 -8.36
C ARG A 83 -17.12 0.58 -8.77
N PRO A 84 -16.14 1.04 -7.96
CA PRO A 84 -15.24 2.11 -8.40
C PRO A 84 -14.32 1.62 -9.53
N ASP A 85 -13.92 2.53 -10.41
CA ASP A 85 -12.92 2.32 -11.45
C ASP A 85 -11.51 2.27 -10.87
N LEU A 86 -11.23 3.12 -9.87
CA LEU A 86 -9.96 3.16 -9.14
C LEU A 86 -10.19 3.11 -7.63
N VAL A 87 -9.31 2.39 -6.92
CA VAL A 87 -9.30 2.33 -5.45
C VAL A 87 -7.93 2.71 -4.93
N GLY A 88 -7.84 3.82 -4.20
CA GLY A 88 -6.67 4.16 -3.39
C GLY A 88 -6.73 3.45 -2.04
N LEU A 89 -5.70 2.71 -1.69
CA LEU A 89 -5.57 1.99 -0.43
C LEU A 89 -4.53 2.66 0.46
N GLN A 90 -4.91 2.94 1.71
CA GLN A 90 -3.99 3.38 2.77
C GLN A 90 -3.80 2.28 3.80
N GLU A 91 -2.65 2.30 4.48
CA GLU A 91 -2.28 1.31 5.49
C GLU A 91 -2.31 -0.14 4.97
N ALA A 92 -1.94 -0.35 3.71
CA ALA A 92 -1.93 -1.66 3.09
C ALA A 92 -0.70 -2.48 3.51
N ALA A 93 -0.68 -2.83 4.80
CA ALA A 93 0.45 -3.44 5.47
C ALA A 93 0.89 -4.77 4.85
N LEU A 94 2.20 -4.99 4.83
CA LEU A 94 2.86 -6.26 4.63
C LEU A 94 3.58 -6.62 5.94
N TRP A 95 3.05 -7.62 6.64
CA TRP A 95 3.65 -8.20 7.82
C TRP A 95 4.47 -9.43 7.44
N ARG A 96 5.72 -9.45 7.88
CA ARG A 96 6.66 -10.54 7.65
C ARG A 96 7.31 -10.97 8.96
N THR A 97 7.80 -12.20 8.99
CA THR A 97 8.54 -12.74 10.12
C THR A 97 9.78 -13.50 9.68
N GLN A 98 10.65 -13.76 10.62
CA GLN A 98 11.75 -14.72 10.51
C GLN A 98 12.17 -15.21 11.91
N PRO A 99 13.00 -16.26 12.02
CA PRO A 99 13.53 -16.70 13.32
C PRO A 99 14.26 -15.57 14.04
N CYS A 100 14.09 -15.47 15.36
CA CYS A 100 14.71 -14.41 16.18
C CYS A 100 16.26 -14.44 16.21
N SER A 101 16.87 -15.57 15.83
CA SER A 101 18.33 -15.68 15.71
C SER A 101 18.91 -14.89 14.53
N LYS A 102 18.06 -14.38 13.63
CA LYS A 102 18.49 -13.47 12.55
C LYS A 102 18.54 -12.04 13.06
N ASN A 103 19.56 -11.30 12.63
CA ASN A 103 19.66 -9.87 12.94
C ASN A 103 18.56 -9.10 12.17
N PRO A 104 17.66 -8.35 12.84
CA PRO A 104 16.62 -7.56 12.20
C PRO A 104 17.13 -6.24 11.59
N LEU A 105 18.40 -5.89 11.80
CA LEU A 105 19.02 -4.67 11.30
C LEU A 105 20.22 -4.99 10.39
N PRO A 106 20.16 -4.66 9.08
CA PRO A 106 19.01 -4.09 8.36
C PRO A 106 17.84 -5.10 8.20
N PRO A 107 16.61 -4.62 7.97
CA PRO A 107 15.43 -5.48 7.82
C PRO A 107 15.57 -6.53 6.71
N SER A 108 15.42 -7.81 7.06
CA SER A 108 15.66 -8.98 6.19
C SER A 108 14.56 -10.04 6.21
N ALA A 109 13.57 -9.96 7.10
CA ALA A 109 12.45 -10.91 7.15
C ALA A 109 11.69 -11.00 5.82
N THR A 110 11.41 -12.23 5.36
CA THR A 110 10.72 -12.51 4.09
C THR A 110 9.49 -13.40 4.23
N THR A 111 9.35 -14.18 5.30
CA THR A 111 8.19 -15.06 5.48
C THR A 111 6.94 -14.20 5.69
N VAL A 112 6.05 -14.19 4.71
CA VAL A 112 4.82 -13.38 4.76
C VAL A 112 3.87 -13.95 5.80
N ARG A 113 3.57 -13.16 6.83
CA ARG A 113 2.49 -13.42 7.80
C ARG A 113 1.15 -12.95 7.22
N TYR A 114 1.08 -11.69 6.80
CA TYR A 114 -0.07 -11.12 6.09
C TYR A 114 0.37 -10.11 5.04
N ASP A 115 -0.19 -10.24 3.83
CA ASP A 115 -0.11 -9.20 2.80
C ASP A 115 -1.52 -8.68 2.50
N SER A 116 -1.82 -7.48 2.99
CA SER A 116 -3.15 -6.89 2.91
C SER A 116 -3.62 -6.68 1.46
N ILE A 117 -2.72 -6.27 0.57
CA ILE A 117 -3.02 -6.06 -0.85
C ILE A 117 -3.33 -7.41 -1.51
N LYS A 118 -2.48 -8.43 -1.28
CA LYS A 118 -2.67 -9.76 -1.87
C LYS A 118 -3.96 -10.41 -1.38
N LEU A 119 -4.25 -10.34 -0.07
CA LEU A 119 -5.46 -10.89 0.52
C LEU A 119 -6.72 -10.18 0.00
N LEU A 120 -6.70 -8.85 -0.11
CA LEU A 120 -7.82 -8.09 -0.68
C LEU A 120 -8.03 -8.42 -2.17
N LEU A 121 -6.97 -8.44 -2.97
CA LEU A 121 -7.06 -8.80 -4.39
C LEU A 121 -7.57 -10.23 -4.60
N ALA A 122 -7.19 -11.17 -3.73
CA ALA A 122 -7.70 -12.53 -3.78
C ALA A 122 -9.22 -12.58 -3.59
N GLN A 123 -9.78 -11.75 -2.69
CA GLN A 123 -11.23 -11.65 -2.50
C GLN A 123 -11.93 -10.89 -3.64
N LEU A 124 -11.36 -9.76 -4.10
CA LEU A 124 -11.89 -8.98 -5.23
C LEU A 124 -11.97 -9.79 -6.51
N ASN A 125 -11.02 -10.71 -6.70
CA ASN A 125 -10.88 -11.52 -7.91
C ASN A 125 -11.40 -12.95 -7.74
N LYS A 126 -12.12 -13.24 -6.65
CA LYS A 126 -12.67 -14.58 -6.42
C LYS A 126 -13.69 -14.90 -7.51
N GLY A 127 -13.42 -15.96 -8.28
CA GLY A 127 -14.28 -16.44 -9.38
C GLY A 127 -14.11 -15.69 -10.71
N ALA A 128 -13.74 -14.41 -10.71
CA ALA A 128 -13.44 -13.66 -11.92
C ALA A 128 -12.41 -12.56 -11.63
N LYS A 129 -11.48 -12.31 -12.55
CA LYS A 129 -10.50 -11.23 -12.42
C LYS A 129 -11.20 -9.88 -12.64
N ARG A 130 -11.34 -9.08 -11.57
CA ARG A 130 -12.09 -7.81 -11.55
C ARG A 130 -11.23 -6.60 -11.28
N TYR A 131 -10.20 -6.74 -10.46
CA TYR A 131 -9.28 -5.68 -10.10
C TYR A 131 -7.83 -6.14 -10.25
N ARG A 132 -6.94 -5.20 -10.61
CA ARG A 132 -5.50 -5.43 -10.54
C ARG A 132 -4.80 -4.29 -9.82
N LEU A 133 -3.64 -4.60 -9.23
CA LEU A 133 -2.72 -3.58 -8.74
C LEU A 133 -2.18 -2.75 -9.92
N VAL A 134 -2.11 -1.45 -9.72
CA VAL A 134 -1.49 -0.50 -10.65
C VAL A 134 -0.12 -0.10 -10.12
N VAL A 135 -0.09 0.36 -8.87
CA VAL A 135 1.12 0.81 -8.18
C VAL A 135 0.97 0.54 -6.70
N ALA A 136 2.06 0.18 -6.04
CA ALA A 136 2.18 0.15 -4.59
C ALA A 136 3.50 0.84 -4.21
N LYS A 137 3.46 1.73 -3.24
CA LYS A 137 4.64 2.43 -2.72
C LYS A 137 4.96 1.87 -1.33
N PRO A 138 6.08 1.13 -1.17
CA PRO A 138 6.62 0.87 0.16
C PRO A 138 6.95 2.18 0.86
N GLU A 139 6.50 2.32 2.09
CA GLU A 139 6.72 3.49 2.95
C GLU A 139 7.58 3.08 4.15
N PHE A 140 7.14 3.37 5.38
CA PHE A 140 7.74 2.88 6.61
C PHE A 140 8.02 1.37 6.54
N ASP A 141 9.26 0.99 6.82
CA ASP A 141 9.71 -0.39 6.90
C ASP A 141 10.56 -0.56 8.16
N PHE A 142 10.12 -1.43 9.05
CA PHE A 142 10.76 -1.63 10.34
C PHE A 142 10.70 -3.09 10.75
N GLU A 143 11.82 -3.62 11.23
CA GLU A 143 11.93 -4.98 11.75
C GLU A 143 12.58 -4.95 13.13
N ILE A 144 12.07 -5.78 14.03
CA ILE A 144 12.62 -5.97 15.36
C ILE A 144 12.30 -7.37 15.90
N TRP A 145 13.07 -7.81 16.87
CA TRP A 145 12.71 -8.94 17.73
C TRP A 145 11.39 -8.70 18.44
N ALA A 146 10.64 -9.78 18.69
CA ALA A 146 9.34 -9.75 19.34
C ALA A 146 9.23 -10.89 20.36
N ASN A 147 8.82 -10.54 21.59
CA ASN A 147 8.43 -11.46 22.65
C ASN A 147 6.92 -11.62 22.62
N THR A 148 6.45 -12.68 21.96
CA THR A 148 5.03 -12.88 21.67
C THR A 148 4.25 -13.55 22.79
N ASP A 149 4.92 -14.23 23.73
CA ASP A 149 4.29 -14.90 24.87
C ASP A 149 4.39 -14.11 26.19
N GLY A 150 5.17 -13.02 26.19
CA GLY A 150 5.35 -12.14 27.34
C GLY A 150 6.26 -12.72 28.42
N ASN A 151 6.99 -13.81 28.14
CA ASN A 151 7.78 -14.52 29.13
C ASN A 151 9.28 -14.48 28.80
N ALA A 152 10.05 -13.77 29.63
CA ALA A 152 11.49 -13.65 29.42
C ALA A 152 12.27 -14.99 29.50
N ALA A 153 11.68 -16.03 30.10
CA ALA A 153 12.30 -17.33 30.27
C ALA A 153 12.15 -18.27 29.05
N THR A 154 11.29 -17.92 28.08
CA THR A 154 10.99 -18.75 26.90
C THR A 154 11.70 -18.27 25.63
N ALA A 155 12.70 -17.39 25.78
CA ALA A 155 13.50 -16.86 24.69
C ALA A 155 14.01 -17.97 23.75
N GLY A 156 13.95 -17.70 22.44
CA GLY A 156 14.59 -18.56 21.44
C GLY A 156 16.12 -18.61 21.65
N PRO A 157 16.79 -19.72 21.28
CA PRO A 157 18.23 -19.82 21.43
C PRO A 157 18.98 -18.69 20.70
N GLY A 158 19.76 -17.92 21.47
CA GLY A 158 20.52 -16.77 20.94
C GLY A 158 19.69 -15.52 20.67
N CYS A 159 18.44 -15.46 21.14
CA CYS A 159 17.54 -14.34 20.93
C CYS A 159 17.54 -13.38 22.13
N PRO A 160 17.56 -12.06 21.90
CA PRO A 160 17.63 -11.08 22.98
C PRO A 160 16.28 -10.90 23.67
N ALA A 161 16.32 -10.41 24.92
CA ALA A 161 15.18 -9.80 25.61
C ALA A 161 13.89 -10.66 25.63
N GLY A 162 14.03 -11.99 25.78
CA GLY A 162 12.87 -12.87 25.83
C GLY A 162 12.15 -13.05 24.51
N SER A 163 12.79 -12.87 23.35
CA SER A 163 12.11 -12.97 22.05
C SER A 163 12.15 -14.37 21.45
N GLU A 164 11.10 -14.73 20.69
CA GLU A 164 11.00 -16.01 19.95
C GLU A 164 11.00 -15.80 18.43
N ILE A 165 10.68 -14.58 17.97
CA ILE A 165 10.53 -14.27 16.55
C ILE A 165 10.97 -12.85 16.22
N ASN A 166 11.28 -12.58 14.95
CA ASN A 166 11.35 -11.22 14.42
C ASN A 166 10.04 -10.86 13.72
N GLY A 167 9.54 -9.65 13.95
CA GLY A 167 8.42 -9.07 13.22
C GLY A 167 8.89 -7.91 12.34
N ARG A 168 8.45 -7.89 11.08
CA ARG A 168 8.68 -6.79 10.14
C ARG A 168 7.38 -6.25 9.59
N LEU A 169 7.20 -4.94 9.68
CA LEU A 169 6.13 -4.20 9.03
C LEU A 169 6.70 -3.43 7.84
N THR A 170 6.06 -3.57 6.68
CA THR A 170 6.16 -2.59 5.59
C THR A 170 4.79 -1.96 5.35
N MET A 171 4.69 -0.66 5.57
CA MET A 171 3.52 0.12 5.18
C MET A 171 3.52 0.38 3.69
N ARG A 172 2.33 0.37 3.08
CA ARG A 172 2.18 0.68 1.66
C ARG A 172 0.91 1.49 1.42
N ASP A 173 1.02 2.44 0.50
CA ASP A 173 -0.10 2.99 -0.25
C ASP A 173 -0.17 2.32 -1.62
N ALA A 174 -1.39 2.10 -2.13
CA ALA A 174 -1.57 1.42 -3.40
C ALA A 174 -2.78 1.92 -4.20
N ILE A 175 -2.73 1.76 -5.51
CA ILE A 175 -3.87 2.01 -6.41
C ILE A 175 -4.26 0.70 -7.09
N LEU A 176 -5.53 0.34 -7.01
CA LEU A 176 -6.15 -0.73 -7.77
C LEU A 176 -6.99 -0.14 -8.92
N VAL A 177 -7.08 -0.85 -10.04
CA VAL A 177 -7.99 -0.51 -11.15
C VAL A 177 -8.94 -1.65 -11.46
N ARG A 178 -10.19 -1.31 -11.74
CA ARG A 178 -11.22 -2.23 -12.23
C ARG A 178 -10.97 -2.60 -13.69
N LEU A 179 -10.94 -3.88 -13.98
CA LEU A 179 -10.79 -4.41 -15.33
C LEU A 179 -12.12 -4.35 -16.09
N GLY A 180 -12.03 -4.10 -17.41
CA GLY A 180 -13.21 -4.04 -18.29
C GLY A 180 -14.11 -2.82 -18.06
N ALA A 181 -13.64 -1.81 -17.33
CA ALA A 181 -14.42 -0.64 -16.97
C ALA A 181 -14.33 0.52 -17.98
N GLY A 182 -13.62 0.34 -19.10
CA GLY A 182 -13.33 1.43 -20.04
C GLY A 182 -12.29 2.45 -19.53
N VAL A 183 -11.74 2.25 -18.32
CA VAL A 183 -10.69 3.09 -17.73
C VAL A 183 -9.33 2.43 -17.90
N SER A 184 -8.42 3.13 -18.58
CA SER A 184 -7.03 2.74 -18.76
C SER A 184 -6.12 3.55 -17.85
N THR A 185 -5.14 2.89 -17.25
CA THR A 185 -4.13 3.50 -16.37
C THR A 185 -2.79 3.57 -17.07
N SER A 186 -2.09 4.70 -17.00
CA SER A 186 -0.75 4.86 -17.57
C SER A 186 0.11 5.74 -16.67
N LYS A 187 1.43 5.82 -16.91
CA LYS A 187 2.32 6.77 -16.20
C LYS A 187 2.19 6.70 -14.67
N ALA A 188 2.03 5.50 -14.11
CA ALA A 188 1.96 5.32 -12.67
C ALA A 188 3.25 5.84 -12.03
N LYS A 189 3.10 6.66 -10.98
CA LYS A 189 4.21 7.27 -10.24
C LYS A 189 4.02 7.06 -8.75
N SER A 190 5.11 7.18 -8.02
CA SER A 190 5.10 7.26 -6.57
C SER A 190 6.27 8.10 -6.07
N GLY A 191 6.17 8.58 -4.83
CA GLY A 191 7.22 9.36 -4.20
C GLY A 191 7.18 9.23 -2.69
N THR A 192 8.24 9.73 -2.04
CA THR A 192 8.36 9.86 -0.59
C THR A 192 8.39 11.35 -0.25
N PHE A 193 7.70 11.78 0.80
CA PHE A 193 7.79 13.16 1.28
C PHE A 193 9.16 13.43 1.92
N LYS A 194 9.69 14.65 1.77
CA LYS A 194 11.00 15.01 2.33
C LYS A 194 10.97 15.31 3.83
N THR A 195 9.84 15.80 4.32
CA THR A 195 9.64 16.12 5.73
C THR A 195 8.99 14.92 6.41
N LEU A 196 9.76 14.25 7.27
CA LEU A 196 9.34 13.02 7.92
C LEU A 196 9.18 13.26 9.42
N LEU A 197 8.16 12.61 10.00
CA LEU A 197 8.11 12.42 11.45
C LEU A 197 9.25 11.48 11.84
N GLN A 198 10.07 11.88 12.80
CA GLN A 198 11.06 11.00 13.42
C GLN A 198 10.57 10.59 14.81
N VAL A 199 10.59 9.29 15.07
CA VAL A 199 10.33 8.72 16.39
C VAL A 199 11.61 8.10 16.94
N ARG A 200 11.67 7.85 18.26
CA ARG A 200 12.87 7.33 18.94
C ARG A 200 12.60 6.08 19.77
N PRO A 201 12.07 4.99 19.18
CA PRO A 201 11.87 3.74 19.91
C PRO A 201 13.21 3.24 20.46
N ALA A 202 13.25 2.94 21.76
CA ALA A 202 14.46 2.56 22.49
C ALA A 202 15.63 3.56 22.32
N GLY A 203 15.32 4.85 22.09
CA GLY A 203 16.31 5.90 21.86
C GLY A 203 16.91 5.94 20.44
N VAL A 204 16.56 4.99 19.57
CA VAL A 204 17.08 4.91 18.19
C VAL A 204 16.21 5.76 17.26
N PRO A 205 16.77 6.74 16.53
CA PRO A 205 16.00 7.53 15.58
C PRO A 205 15.50 6.66 14.43
N VAL A 206 14.19 6.69 14.20
CA VAL A 206 13.53 5.99 13.10
C VAL A 206 12.63 6.98 12.37
N ASP A 207 12.88 7.15 11.08
CA ASP A 207 12.06 7.99 10.23
C ASP A 207 10.78 7.27 9.80
N VAL A 208 9.63 7.83 10.14
CA VAL A 208 8.32 7.37 9.70
C VAL A 208 8.12 7.82 8.25
N THR A 209 8.68 7.04 7.34
CA THR A 209 8.58 7.29 5.89
C THR A 209 7.11 7.29 5.45
N ARG A 210 6.70 8.33 4.72
CA ARG A 210 5.38 8.49 4.09
C ARG A 210 5.52 8.90 2.64
N GLY A 211 4.55 8.54 1.82
CA GLY A 211 4.62 8.75 0.39
C GLY A 211 3.27 9.02 -0.26
N TRP A 212 3.30 8.93 -1.59
CA TRP A 212 2.12 9.07 -2.43
C TRP A 212 2.25 8.15 -3.64
N THR A 213 1.10 7.83 -4.23
CA THR A 213 0.98 7.12 -5.51
C THR A 213 0.05 7.89 -6.44
N SER A 214 0.34 7.91 -7.74
CA SER A 214 -0.54 8.50 -8.77
C SER A 214 -0.58 7.62 -10.02
N VAL A 215 -1.61 7.81 -10.84
CA VAL A 215 -1.79 7.16 -12.14
C VAL A 215 -2.69 7.99 -13.05
#